data_AF-A0A2M9BZB8-F1
#
_entry.id   AF-A0A2M9BZB8-F1
#
_cell.length_a   1.000
_cell.length_b   1.000
_cell.length_c   1.000
_cell.angle_alpha   90.00
_cell.angle_beta   90.00
_cell.angle_gamma   90.00
#
_symmetry.space_group_name_H-M   'P 1'
#
loop_
_entity.id
_entity.type
_entity.pdbx_description
1 polymer ?
#
loop_
_entity_poly.entity_id
_entity_poly.type
_entity_poly.pdbx_seq_one_letter_code
_entity_poly.pdbx_strand_id
1 'polypeptide(L)'
;MVGKKDVQKAAEATAWNPVRVLSSWGVRSGHAYTAGFVSIGISLLSWLISRGKKDSKSQSDRWGIFVGQWAPTFLALGIALRSEKD
;
A
#
# COMPACT_ATOMS: atom_id res chain seq x y z
N MET A 1 17.09 9.54 -38.14
CA MET A 1 17.17 8.32 -37.29
C MET A 1 16.55 8.66 -35.95
N VAL A 2 15.55 7.90 -35.50
CA VAL A 2 14.91 8.11 -34.19
C VAL A 2 15.93 7.73 -33.10
N GLY A 3 16.21 8.65 -32.18
CA GLY A 3 17.20 8.42 -31.12
C GLY A 3 16.62 7.57 -29.98
N LYS A 4 17.48 6.90 -29.20
CA LYS A 4 17.07 6.12 -28.02
C LYS A 4 16.17 6.92 -27.06
N LYS A 5 16.42 8.22 -26.91
CA LYS A 5 15.63 9.13 -26.07
C LYS A 5 14.22 9.34 -26.61
N ASP A 6 14.06 9.43 -27.93
CA ASP A 6 12.75 9.58 -28.57
C ASP A 6 11.91 8.31 -28.42
N VAL A 7 12.56 7.14 -28.50
CA VAL A 7 11.92 5.84 -28.24
C VAL A 7 11.52 5.69 -26.77
N GLN A 8 12.37 6.09 -25.82
CA GLN A 8 12.05 6.07 -24.38
C GLN A 8 10.89 7.01 -24.04
N LYS A 9 10.90 8.22 -24.58
CA LYS A 9 9.84 9.20 -24.35
C LYS A 9 8.50 8.75 -24.95
N ALA A 10 8.53 8.11 -26.11
CA ALA A 10 7.35 7.47 -26.71
C ALA A 10 6.86 6.29 -25.85
N ALA A 11 7.76 5.46 -25.32
CA ALA A 11 7.40 4.35 -24.43
C ALA A 11 6.81 4.84 -23.10
N GLU A 12 7.35 5.91 -22.50
CA GLU A 12 6.83 6.55 -21.29
C GLU A 12 5.47 7.24 -21.52
N ALA A 13 5.24 7.77 -22.73
CA ALA A 13 3.95 8.37 -23.11
C ALA A 13 2.84 7.33 -23.23
N THR A 14 3.17 6.08 -23.60
CA THR A 14 2.21 4.97 -23.70
C THR A 14 2.13 4.15 -22.41
N ALA A 15 3.09 4.28 -21.49
CA ALA A 15 3.13 3.54 -20.24
C ALA A 15 2.16 4.13 -19.20
N TRP A 16 1.12 3.36 -18.86
CA TRP A 16 0.27 3.66 -17.72
C TRP A 16 1.05 3.46 -16.42
N ASN A 17 1.27 4.56 -15.68
CA ASN A 17 1.87 4.52 -14.34
C ASN A 17 0.77 4.75 -13.27
N PRO A 18 0.30 3.70 -12.58
CA PRO A 18 -0.74 3.82 -11.57
C PRO A 18 -0.30 4.61 -10.33
N VAL A 19 1.00 4.62 -10.01
CA VAL A 19 1.56 5.39 -8.88
C VAL A 19 1.53 6.89 -9.17
N ARG A 20 1.84 7.28 -10.41
CA ARG A 20 1.72 8.66 -10.87
C ARG A 20 0.28 9.18 -10.79
N VAL A 21 -0.69 8.33 -11.15
CA VAL A 21 -2.13 8.67 -11.05
C VAL A 21 -2.56 8.83 -9.59
N LEU A 22 -2.14 7.92 -8.70
CA LEU A 22 -2.38 8.07 -7.26
C LEU A 22 -1.75 9.36 -6.70
N SER A 23 -0.52 9.67 -7.11
CA SER A 23 0.18 10.89 -6.71
C SER A 23 -0.53 12.15 -7.22
N SER A 24 -1.06 12.14 -8.46
CA SER A 24 -1.81 13.26 -9.03
C SER A 24 -3.16 13.50 -8.34
N TRP A 25 -3.76 12.46 -7.75
CA TRP A 25 -4.93 12.58 -6.86
C TRP A 25 -4.59 13.07 -5.45
N GLY A 26 -3.33 13.40 -5.18
CA GLY A 26 -2.88 13.95 -3.90
C GLY A 26 -2.48 12.89 -2.87
N VAL A 27 -2.51 11.60 -3.22
CA VAL A 27 -1.96 10.55 -2.34
C VAL A 27 -0.47 10.76 -2.18
N ARG A 28 0.03 10.60 -0.96
CA ARG A 28 1.45 10.81 -0.61
C ARG A 28 1.98 9.60 0.12
N SER A 29 3.29 9.42 0.08
CA SER A 29 3.99 8.36 0.81
C SER A 29 3.60 8.31 2.29
N GLY A 30 3.43 9.47 2.93
CA GLY A 30 2.93 9.57 4.31
C GLY A 30 1.58 8.88 4.53
N HIS A 31 0.59 9.07 3.65
CA HIS A 31 -0.71 8.41 3.74
C HIS A 31 -0.58 6.89 3.64
N ALA A 32 0.25 6.40 2.71
CA ALA A 32 0.50 4.98 2.54
C ALA A 32 1.19 4.40 3.79
N TYR A 33 2.23 5.05 4.32
CA TYR A 33 2.87 4.61 5.56
C TYR A 33 1.89 4.58 6.74
N THR A 34 1.08 5.62 6.92
CA THR A 34 0.02 5.65 7.94
C THR A 34 -0.94 4.49 7.77
N ALA A 35 -1.41 4.20 6.55
CA ALA A 35 -2.29 3.06 6.28
C ALA A 35 -1.62 1.72 6.65
N GLY A 36 -0.32 1.58 6.37
CA GLY A 36 0.46 0.41 6.78
C GLY A 36 0.53 0.22 8.29
N PHE A 37 0.83 1.27 9.04
CA PHE A 37 0.84 1.21 10.51
C PHE A 37 -0.56 0.99 11.11
N VAL A 38 -1.60 1.60 10.54
CA VAL A 38 -2.99 1.37 10.94
C VAL A 38 -3.39 -0.09 10.71
N SER A 39 -2.99 -0.69 9.59
CA SER A 39 -3.20 -2.11 9.30
C SER A 39 -2.57 -3.01 10.38
N ILE A 40 -1.33 -2.74 10.79
CA ILE A 40 -0.67 -3.46 11.90
C ILE A 40 -1.49 -3.30 13.19
N GLY A 41 -1.85 -2.06 13.53
CA GLY A 41 -2.59 -1.74 14.75
C GLY A 41 -3.96 -2.43 14.83
N ILE A 42 -4.74 -2.41 13.75
CA ILE A 42 -6.05 -3.09 13.67
C ILE A 42 -5.88 -4.60 13.82
N SER A 43 -4.83 -5.17 13.24
CA SER A 43 -4.55 -6.62 13.33
C SER A 43 -4.26 -7.05 14.76
N LEU A 44 -3.41 -6.28 15.44
CA LEU A 44 -3.10 -6.49 16.86
C LEU A 44 -4.33 -6.30 17.74
N LEU A 45 -5.14 -5.27 17.46
CA LEU A 45 -6.36 -4.99 18.20
C LEU A 45 -7.39 -6.12 18.03
N SER A 46 -7.58 -6.63 16.81
CA SER A 46 -8.45 -7.77 16.53
C SER A 46 -8.04 -9.00 17.35
N TRP A 47 -6.73 -9.31 17.37
CA TRP A 47 -6.20 -10.41 18.16
C TRP A 47 -6.36 -10.18 19.68
N LEU A 48 -6.14 -8.96 20.17
CA LEU A 48 -6.33 -8.65 21.59
C LEU A 48 -7.79 -8.82 22.01
N ILE A 49 -8.74 -8.34 21.21
CA ILE A 49 -10.18 -8.51 21.45
C ILE A 49 -10.57 -10.00 21.40
N SER A 50 -10.01 -10.76 20.46
CA SER A 50 -10.17 -12.22 20.31
C SER A 50 -9.85 -12.97 21.61
N ARG A 51 -8.83 -12.53 22.37
CA ARG A 51 -8.44 -13.18 23.64
C ARG A 51 -9.41 -12.94 24.79
N GLY A 52 -10.20 -11.87 24.76
CA GLY A 52 -11.17 -11.54 25.81
C GLY A 52 -12.54 -12.19 25.64
N LYS A 53 -12.83 -12.76 24.46
CA LYS A 53 -14.11 -13.41 24.16
C LYS A 53 -13.99 -14.93 24.27
N LYS A 54 -15.03 -15.58 24.80
CA LYS A 54 -15.15 -17.05 24.83
C LYS A 54 -15.56 -17.65 23.48
N ASP A 55 -16.04 -16.83 22.55
CA ASP A 55 -16.66 -17.25 21.29
C ASP A 55 -15.88 -16.85 20.03
N SER A 56 -15.99 -17.66 18.97
CA SER A 56 -15.47 -17.47 17.61
C SER A 56 -14.04 -16.92 17.43
N LYS A 57 -13.10 -17.29 18.32
CA LYS A 57 -11.68 -16.91 18.24
C LYS A 57 -11.04 -17.10 16.84
N SER A 58 -11.49 -18.13 16.12
CA SER A 58 -11.05 -18.44 14.76
C SER A 58 -11.40 -17.38 13.72
N GLN A 59 -12.48 -16.62 13.89
CA GLN A 59 -12.90 -15.60 12.92
C GLN A 59 -12.08 -14.32 13.06
N SER A 60 -11.89 -13.84 14.30
CA SER A 60 -11.09 -12.65 14.62
C SER A 60 -9.61 -12.82 14.26
N ASP A 61 -9.05 -14.02 14.45
CA ASP A 61 -7.67 -14.31 14.10
C ASP A 61 -7.47 -14.30 12.56
N ARG A 62 -8.42 -14.86 11.79
CA ARG A 62 -8.39 -14.82 10.31
C ARG A 62 -8.52 -13.39 9.79
N TRP A 63 -9.43 -12.60 10.37
CA TRP A 63 -9.61 -11.19 10.01
C TRP A 63 -8.38 -10.36 10.36
N GLY A 64 -7.78 -10.57 11.52
CA GLY A 64 -6.55 -9.89 11.94
C GLY A 64 -5.39 -10.17 11.00
N ILE A 65 -5.17 -11.44 10.61
CA ILE A 65 -4.12 -11.80 9.64
C ILE A 65 -4.38 -11.16 8.28
N PHE A 66 -5.63 -11.20 7.80
CA PHE A 66 -5.99 -10.60 6.51
C PHE A 66 -5.78 -9.09 6.50
N VAL A 67 -6.09 -8.38 7.59
CA VAL A 67 -5.84 -6.93 7.66
C VAL A 67 -4.34 -6.65 7.73
N GLY A 68 -3.57 -7.46 8.46
CA GLY A 68 -2.14 -7.23 8.70
C GLY A 68 -1.27 -7.40 7.47
N GLN A 69 -1.69 -8.26 6.53
CA GLN A 69 -0.95 -8.47 5.28
C GLN A 69 -0.90 -7.23 4.37
N TRP A 70 -1.79 -6.25 4.57
CA TRP A 70 -1.78 -5.02 3.77
C TRP A 70 -0.66 -4.07 4.17
N ALA A 71 -0.06 -4.24 5.35
CA ALA A 71 1.07 -3.45 5.80
C ALA A 71 2.24 -3.44 4.79
N PRO A 72 2.81 -4.59 4.36
CA PRO A 72 3.86 -4.59 3.35
C PRO A 72 3.43 -3.96 2.02
N THR A 73 2.17 -4.12 1.60
CA THR A 73 1.66 -3.48 0.39
C THR A 73 1.68 -1.96 0.51
N PHE A 74 1.18 -1.41 1.62
CA PHE A 74 1.17 0.03 1.84
C PHE A 74 2.57 0.61 2.04
N LEU A 75 3.48 -0.12 2.69
CA LEU A 75 4.87 0.31 2.83
C LEU A 75 5.57 0.35 1.46
N ALA A 76 5.41 -0.68 0.63
CA ALA A 76 5.97 -0.69 -0.73
C ALA A 76 5.37 0.42 -1.61
N LEU A 77 4.06 0.65 -1.52
CA LEU A 77 3.40 1.77 -2.20
C LEU A 77 3.93 3.12 -1.73
N GLY A 78 4.21 3.27 -0.43
CA GLY A 78 4.81 4.48 0.13
C GLY A 78 6.21 4.76 -0.41
N ILE A 79 7.02 3.72 -0.61
CA ILE A 79 8.33 3.83 -1.27
C ILE A 79 8.15 4.29 -2.72
N ALA A 80 7.27 3.64 -3.48
CA ALA A 80 7.00 4.00 -4.87
C ALA A 80 6.48 5.44 -5.03
N LEU A 81 5.55 5.88 -4.17
CA LEU A 81 5.02 7.25 -4.15
C LEU A 81 6.08 8.29 -3.76
N ARG A 82 7.11 7.90 -3.00
CA ARG A 82 8.24 8.77 -2.68
C ARG A 82 9.15 8.93 -3.89
N SER A 83 9.47 7.84 -4.58
CA SER A 83 10.29 7.86 -5.80
C SER A 83 9.65 8.60 -6.97
N GLU A 84 8.33 8.71 -7.05
CA GLU A 84 7.64 9.51 -8.09
C GLU A 84 7.69 11.02 -7.82
N LYS A 85 8.01 11.45 -6.59
CA LYS A 85 8.13 12.86 -6.21
C LYS A 85 9.54 13.43 -6.37
N ASP A 86 10.55 12.56 -6.47
CA ASP A 86 11.95 12.90 -6.75
C ASP A 86 12.19 12.94 -8.27
#